data_AF-A0A396JGS8-F1
#
_entry.id   AF-A0A396JGS8-F1
#
_cell.length_a   1.000
_cell.length_b   1.000
_cell.length_c   1.000
_cell.angle_alpha   90.00
_cell.angle_beta   90.00
_cell.angle_gamma   90.00
#
_symmetry.space_group_name_H-M   'P 1'
#
loop_
_entity.id
_entity.type
_entity.pdbx_description
1 polymer ?
#
loop_
_entity_poly.entity_id
_entity_poly.type
_entity_poly.pdbx_seq_one_letter_code
_entity_poly.pdbx_strand_id
1 'polypeptide(L)'
;MEKEKMWLEFNQFPKKVPLMVVMKAMGMEIDQEVVQLIGRDPRYSFLLMPSIEEYINCRVFTQAQALEYLDSKAKGPRFSNMAAEKDGRAFNILKNEFLANVPMHGDNFRPKCIYLAVMMRRIMDAILNKDAMDDKVCGACGLLGYYNHKLKAGTCSSCKNGKQISNVKVPYACKLLIQELQSMNIVPRLKLEDTKV
;
A
#
# COMPACT_ATOMS: atom_id res chain seq x y z
N MET A 1 -1.53 -9.02 1.22
CA MET A 1 -2.36 -9.55 2.34
C MET A 1 -1.76 -10.85 2.78
N GLU A 2 -1.63 -11.05 4.09
CA GLU A 2 -1.23 -12.33 4.67
C GLU A 2 -2.36 -12.79 5.58
N LYS A 3 -2.87 -14.02 5.38
CA LYS A 3 -4.04 -14.54 6.11
C LYS A 3 -5.25 -13.59 6.09
N GLU A 4 -5.55 -13.02 4.93
CA GLU A 4 -6.66 -12.06 4.72
C GLU A 4 -6.54 -10.73 5.51
N LYS A 5 -5.36 -10.47 6.12
CA LYS A 5 -5.08 -9.23 6.84
C LYS A 5 -4.25 -8.27 5.99
N MET A 6 -4.55 -6.98 6.12
CA MET A 6 -3.80 -5.90 5.48
C MET A 6 -2.71 -5.37 6.42
N TRP A 7 -1.47 -5.48 5.96
CA TRP A 7 -0.27 -5.08 6.67
C TRP A 7 0.46 -3.96 5.92
N LEU A 8 1.07 -3.05 6.67
CA LEU A 8 2.05 -2.10 6.18
C LEU A 8 3.46 -2.68 6.40
N GLU A 9 4.20 -2.79 5.31
CA GLU A 9 5.64 -3.01 5.32
C GLU A 9 6.33 -1.69 4.98
N PHE A 10 7.12 -1.17 5.91
CA PHE A 10 7.75 0.13 5.74
C PHE A 10 9.12 0.12 6.40
N ASN A 11 10.13 0.72 5.76
CA ASN A 11 11.52 0.57 6.21
C ASN A 11 11.74 1.05 7.66
N GLN A 12 11.00 2.06 8.14
CA GLN A 12 11.13 2.53 9.52
C GLN A 12 10.51 1.58 10.56
N PHE A 13 9.65 0.66 10.13
CA PHE A 13 9.06 -0.38 10.97
C PHE A 13 9.66 -1.75 10.59
N PRO A 14 10.56 -2.32 11.41
CA PRO A 14 11.24 -3.58 11.08
C PRO A 14 10.28 -4.78 11.09
N LYS A 15 9.15 -4.67 11.80
CA LYS A 15 8.07 -5.67 11.81
C LYS A 15 6.87 -5.12 11.06
N LYS A 16 6.11 -6.01 10.43
CA LYS A 16 4.85 -5.66 9.76
C LYS A 16 3.87 -5.06 10.77
N VAL A 17 3.19 -4.01 10.37
CA VAL A 17 2.23 -3.28 11.22
C VAL A 17 0.83 -3.39 10.62
N PRO A 18 -0.24 -3.62 11.40
CA PRO A 18 -1.60 -3.64 10.85
C PRO A 18 -1.97 -2.29 10.24
N LEU A 19 -2.54 -2.31 9.03
CA LEU A 19 -2.83 -1.07 8.29
C LEU A 19 -3.91 -0.20 8.97
N MET A 20 -4.87 -0.84 9.64
CA MET A 20 -5.91 -0.15 10.42
C MET A 20 -5.34 0.65 11.59
N VAL A 21 -4.30 0.15 12.25
CA VAL A 21 -3.61 0.87 13.34
C VAL A 21 -2.94 2.13 12.83
N VAL A 22 -2.34 2.07 11.63
CA VAL A 22 -1.72 3.23 10.99
C VAL A 22 -2.75 4.30 10.65
N MET A 23 -3.94 3.90 10.18
CA MET A 23 -5.03 4.86 9.93
C MET A 23 -5.54 5.51 11.21
N LYS A 24 -5.69 4.75 12.31
CA LYS A 24 -6.04 5.33 13.62
C LYS A 24 -4.99 6.32 14.12
N ALA A 25 -3.70 6.03 13.95
CA ALA A 25 -2.61 6.94 14.31
C ALA A 25 -2.64 8.27 13.53
N MET A 26 -3.15 8.25 12.29
CA MET A 26 -3.36 9.45 11.47
C MET A 26 -4.67 10.19 11.77
N GLY A 27 -5.46 9.74 12.76
CA GLY A 27 -6.69 10.41 13.22
C GLY A 27 -7.99 9.80 12.68
N MET A 28 -7.94 8.67 11.97
CA MET A 28 -9.14 7.94 11.55
C MET A 28 -9.56 6.95 12.65
N GLU A 29 -10.20 7.45 13.71
CA GLU A 29 -10.57 6.61 14.86
C GLU A 29 -11.77 5.70 14.58
N ILE A 30 -12.73 6.18 13.79
CA ILE A 30 -13.99 5.47 13.51
C ILE A 30 -13.79 4.52 12.32
N ASP A 31 -13.94 3.22 12.55
CA ASP A 31 -13.79 2.20 11.50
C ASP A 31 -14.80 2.39 10.36
N GLN A 32 -16.03 2.83 10.70
CA GLN A 32 -17.05 3.15 9.73
C GLN A 32 -16.61 4.25 8.76
N GLU A 33 -15.87 5.26 9.24
CA GLU A 33 -15.31 6.31 8.38
C GLU A 33 -14.29 5.72 7.40
N VAL A 34 -13.42 4.82 7.88
CA VAL A 34 -12.45 4.12 7.05
C VAL A 34 -13.13 3.28 5.97
N VAL A 35 -14.14 2.47 6.33
CA VAL A 35 -14.87 1.62 5.38
C VAL A 35 -15.56 2.47 4.32
N GLN A 36 -16.22 3.55 4.72
CA GLN A 36 -16.90 4.46 3.78
C GLN A 36 -15.91 5.23 2.89
N LEU A 37 -14.73 5.57 3.41
CA LEU A 37 -13.65 6.18 2.65
C LEU A 37 -13.08 5.21 1.61
N ILE A 38 -13.03 3.92 1.93
CA ILE A 38 -12.62 2.86 1.00
C ILE A 38 -13.70 2.58 -0.04
N GLY A 39 -15.00 2.69 0.27
CA GLY A 39 -16.02 2.61 -0.76
C GLY A 39 -17.43 2.34 -0.23
N ARG A 40 -18.40 2.36 -1.16
CA ARG A 40 -19.83 2.14 -0.85
C ARG A 40 -20.24 0.66 -0.96
N ASP A 41 -19.39 -0.19 -1.53
CA ASP A 41 -19.71 -1.60 -1.73
C ASP A 41 -19.57 -2.37 -0.39
N PRO A 42 -20.62 -3.10 0.05
CA PRO A 42 -20.57 -3.87 1.29
C PRO A 42 -19.49 -4.96 1.30
N ARG A 43 -19.03 -5.42 0.13
CA ARG A 43 -17.96 -6.42 0.03
C ARG A 43 -16.63 -5.92 0.60
N TYR A 44 -16.38 -4.60 0.57
CA TYR A 44 -15.18 -4.05 1.19
C TYR A 44 -15.21 -4.20 2.71
N SER A 45 -16.37 -4.01 3.35
CA SER A 45 -16.53 -4.21 4.79
C SER A 45 -16.16 -5.64 5.19
N PHE A 46 -16.63 -6.63 4.41
CA PHE A 46 -16.31 -8.03 4.66
C PHE A 46 -14.80 -8.32 4.55
N LEU A 47 -14.13 -7.79 3.53
CA LEU A 47 -12.68 -7.96 3.35
C LEU A 47 -11.84 -7.25 4.41
N LEU A 48 -12.36 -6.17 5.02
CA LEU A 48 -11.68 -5.45 6.09
C LEU A 48 -11.83 -6.10 7.46
N MET A 49 -12.88 -6.91 7.65
CA MET A 49 -13.23 -7.51 8.94
C MET A 49 -12.05 -8.21 9.64
N PRO A 50 -11.23 -9.05 8.95
CA PRO A 50 -10.08 -9.70 9.59
C PRO A 50 -9.00 -8.71 10.07
N SER A 51 -8.91 -7.55 9.40
CA SER A 51 -7.98 -6.47 9.78
C SER A 51 -8.52 -5.63 10.94
N ILE A 52 -9.85 -5.54 11.08
CA ILE A 52 -10.53 -4.92 12.23
C ILE A 52 -10.31 -5.78 13.48
N GLU A 53 -10.55 -7.08 13.39
CA GLU A 53 -10.29 -8.03 14.48
C GLU A 53 -8.84 -7.97 14.98
N GLU A 54 -7.88 -7.79 14.07
CA GLU A 54 -6.46 -7.73 14.42
C GLU A 54 -6.12 -6.50 15.29
N TYR A 55 -6.66 -5.32 14.98
CA TYR A 55 -6.37 -4.15 15.79
C TYR A 55 -7.05 -4.25 17.17
N ILE A 56 -8.24 -4.88 17.24
CA ILE A 56 -8.94 -5.17 18.50
C ILE A 56 -8.08 -6.06 19.38
N ASN A 57 -7.47 -7.11 18.80
CA ASN A 57 -6.52 -7.97 19.52
C ASN A 57 -5.29 -7.21 20.02
N CYS A 58 -4.85 -6.20 19.28
CA CYS A 58 -3.77 -5.30 19.67
C CYS A 58 -4.20 -4.25 20.73
N ARG A 59 -5.49 -4.17 21.09
CA ARG A 59 -6.08 -3.22 22.07
C ARG A 59 -5.87 -1.74 21.72
N VAL A 60 -5.87 -1.42 20.43
CA VAL A 60 -5.67 -0.04 19.93
C VAL A 60 -7.00 0.57 19.49
N PHE A 61 -7.56 1.49 20.26
CA PHE A 61 -8.85 2.10 19.93
C PHE A 61 -8.75 3.60 19.63
N THR A 62 -7.83 4.30 20.28
CA THR A 62 -7.64 5.76 20.14
C THR A 62 -6.39 6.11 19.34
N GLN A 63 -6.33 7.34 18.84
CA GLN A 63 -5.16 7.84 18.12
C GLN A 63 -3.88 7.78 18.99
N ALA A 64 -3.98 8.18 20.27
CA ALA A 64 -2.84 8.18 21.19
C ALA A 64 -2.29 6.75 21.42
N GLN A 65 -3.17 5.77 21.63
CA GLN A 65 -2.78 4.36 21.77
C GLN A 65 -2.14 3.82 20.50
N ALA A 66 -2.64 4.24 19.33
CA ALA A 66 -2.08 3.83 18.06
C ALA A 66 -0.66 4.38 17.86
N LEU A 67 -0.43 5.64 18.22
CA LEU A 67 0.90 6.26 18.17
C LEU A 67 1.88 5.57 19.13
N GLU A 68 1.45 5.27 20.36
CA GLU A 68 2.26 4.53 21.34
C GLU A 68 2.63 3.13 20.83
N TYR A 69 1.67 2.41 20.23
CA TYR A 69 1.91 1.10 19.62
C TYR A 69 2.93 1.19 18.48
N LEU A 70 2.85 2.23 17.63
CA LEU A 70 3.80 2.44 16.54
C LEU A 70 5.19 2.82 17.05
N ASP A 71 5.28 3.64 18.11
CA ASP A 71 6.53 4.04 18.74
C ASP A 71 7.28 2.85 19.32
N SER A 72 6.56 1.87 19.89
CA SER A 72 7.13 0.63 20.39
C SER A 72 7.68 -0.28 19.27
N LYS A 73 7.23 -0.07 18.03
CA LYS A 73 7.64 -0.84 16.85
C LYS A 73 8.63 -0.09 15.95
N ALA A 74 8.78 1.22 16.09
CA ALA A 74 9.68 2.03 15.27
C ALA A 74 11.16 1.67 15.52
N LYS A 75 11.99 1.74 14.47
CA LYS A 75 13.45 1.61 14.60
C LYS A 75 13.99 2.67 15.58
N GLY A 76 14.98 2.27 16.38
CA GLY A 76 15.72 3.19 17.25
C GLY A 76 16.47 4.25 16.44
N PRO A 77 16.77 5.43 17.03
CA PRO A 77 17.49 6.48 16.34
C PRO A 77 18.85 5.96 15.86
N ARG A 78 19.17 6.17 14.57
CA ARG A 78 20.46 5.79 13.98
C ARG A 78 21.60 6.71 14.42
N PHE A 79 21.28 7.89 14.91
CA PHE A 79 22.22 8.85 15.48
C PHE A 79 21.61 9.46 16.75
N SER A 80 22.35 9.37 17.86
CA SER A 80 22.00 10.00 19.12
C SER A 80 22.32 11.49 19.04
N ASN A 81 21.38 12.28 18.54
CA ASN A 81 21.37 13.73 18.77
C ASN A 81 19.93 14.24 18.90
N MET A 82 19.58 14.49 20.16
CA MET A 82 18.87 15.66 20.68
C MET A 82 17.38 15.91 20.36
N ALA A 83 16.71 16.34 21.43
CA ALA A 83 15.30 16.72 21.58
C ALA A 83 14.33 15.54 21.54
N ALA A 84 13.74 15.25 22.71
CA ALA A 84 12.45 14.61 22.79
C ALA A 84 11.46 15.48 22.00
N GLU A 85 11.26 15.17 20.73
CA GLU A 85 10.22 15.79 19.92
C GLU A 85 8.89 15.54 20.63
N LYS A 86 8.18 16.63 20.97
CA LYS A 86 6.96 16.60 21.78
C LYS A 86 5.88 15.65 21.22
N ASP A 87 5.92 15.37 19.93
CA ASP A 87 4.88 14.63 19.21
C ASP A 87 5.19 13.13 19.00
N GLY A 88 6.32 12.61 19.52
CA GLY A 88 6.66 11.19 19.41
C GLY A 88 7.24 10.80 18.04
N ARG A 89 7.98 9.69 17.99
CA ARG A 89 8.77 9.31 16.79
C ARG A 89 7.86 8.81 15.67
N ALA A 90 6.85 8.02 16.02
CA ALA A 90 5.87 7.49 15.09
C ALA A 90 5.14 8.60 14.34
N PHE A 91 4.81 9.69 15.03
CA PHE A 91 4.18 10.85 14.41
C PHE A 91 5.06 11.49 13.35
N ASN A 92 6.35 11.68 13.63
CA ASN A 92 7.29 12.24 12.66
C ASN A 92 7.57 11.32 11.48
N ILE A 93 7.61 10.00 11.71
CA ILE A 93 7.68 9.02 10.63
C ILE A 93 6.45 9.15 9.71
N LEU A 94 5.24 9.23 10.28
CA LEU A 94 4.02 9.39 9.51
C LEU A 94 3.95 10.74 8.78
N LYS A 95 4.52 11.80 9.38
CA LYS A 95 4.52 13.17 8.83
C LYS A 95 5.51 13.34 7.68
N ASN A 96 6.75 12.91 7.87
CA ASN A 96 7.84 13.24 6.95
C ASN A 96 8.19 12.11 5.98
N GLU A 97 8.02 10.85 6.39
CA GLU A 97 8.50 9.71 5.60
C GLU A 97 7.36 8.93 4.93
N PHE A 98 6.25 8.72 5.63
CA PHE A 98 5.10 8.03 5.08
C PHE A 98 4.40 8.91 4.04
N LEU A 99 4.32 8.44 2.78
CA LEU A 99 3.71 9.19 1.67
C LEU A 99 4.25 10.63 1.57
N ALA A 100 5.57 10.79 1.54
CA ALA A 100 6.24 12.10 1.46
C ALA A 100 5.85 12.94 0.23
N ASN A 101 5.30 12.30 -0.81
CA ASN A 101 4.78 12.95 -2.01
C ASN A 101 3.40 13.61 -1.81
N VAL A 102 2.66 13.25 -0.76
CA VAL A 102 1.34 13.83 -0.47
C VAL A 102 1.53 15.03 0.45
N PRO A 103 1.26 16.27 -0.02
CA PRO A 103 1.46 17.46 0.79
C PRO A 103 0.48 17.50 1.97
N MET A 104 0.96 17.94 3.13
CA MET A 104 0.14 18.22 4.30
C MET A 104 0.28 19.67 4.72
N HIS A 105 -0.83 20.28 5.11
CA HIS A 105 -0.86 21.60 5.73
C HIS A 105 -1.03 21.44 7.24
N GLY A 106 0.02 21.79 7.98
CA GLY A 106 0.09 21.56 9.43
C GLY A 106 0.12 20.08 9.78
N ASP A 107 -0.64 19.69 10.80
CA ASP A 107 -0.73 18.32 11.30
C ASP A 107 -1.96 17.57 10.78
N ASN A 108 -2.48 17.99 9.63
CA ASN A 108 -3.62 17.36 8.98
C ASN A 108 -3.20 16.18 8.10
N PHE A 109 -3.35 14.96 8.63
CA PHE A 109 -3.09 13.72 7.88
C PHE A 109 -4.20 13.30 6.91
N ARG A 110 -5.29 14.07 6.83
CA ARG A 110 -6.47 13.70 6.02
C ARG A 110 -6.15 13.43 4.55
N PRO A 111 -5.31 14.22 3.84
CA PRO A 111 -4.91 13.90 2.47
C PRO A 111 -4.18 12.55 2.36
N LYS A 112 -3.29 12.23 3.32
CA LYS A 112 -2.58 10.94 3.36
C LYS A 112 -3.53 9.78 3.63
N CYS A 113 -4.53 9.95 4.50
CA CYS A 113 -5.55 8.95 4.77
C CYS A 113 -6.40 8.66 3.53
N ILE A 114 -6.81 9.70 2.79
CA ILE A 114 -7.56 9.54 1.54
C ILE A 114 -6.72 8.78 0.51
N TYR A 115 -5.45 9.14 0.35
CA TYR A 115 -4.55 8.44 -0.56
C TYR A 115 -4.39 6.96 -0.18
N LEU A 116 -4.19 6.67 1.12
CA LEU A 116 -4.11 5.31 1.63
C LEU A 116 -5.39 4.52 1.39
N ALA A 117 -6.56 5.11 1.62
CA ALA A 117 -7.84 4.47 1.36
C ALA A 117 -8.07 4.17 -0.12
N VAL A 118 -7.62 5.05 -1.03
CA VAL A 118 -7.65 4.78 -2.48
C VAL A 118 -6.72 3.63 -2.85
N MET A 119 -5.52 3.54 -2.25
CA MET A 119 -4.64 2.39 -2.45
C MET A 119 -5.27 1.09 -1.93
N MET A 120 -5.89 1.12 -0.74
CA MET A 120 -6.61 -0.02 -0.17
C MET A 120 -7.77 -0.45 -1.07
N ARG A 121 -8.61 0.49 -1.52
CA ARG A 121 -9.70 0.23 -2.47
C ARG A 121 -9.19 -0.48 -3.72
N ARG A 122 -8.09 0.01 -4.29
CA ARG A 122 -7.49 -0.60 -5.49
C ARG A 122 -7.01 -2.04 -5.23
N ILE A 123 -6.44 -2.32 -4.06
CA ILE A 123 -6.05 -3.67 -3.66
C ILE A 123 -7.29 -4.57 -3.50
N MET A 124 -8.35 -4.05 -2.88
CA MET A 124 -9.60 -4.79 -2.65
C MET A 124 -10.36 -5.08 -3.94
N ASP A 125 -10.42 -4.11 -4.85
CA ASP A 125 -10.95 -4.31 -6.20
C ASP A 125 -10.16 -5.38 -6.96
N ALA A 126 -8.85 -5.44 -6.74
CA ALA A 126 -8.02 -6.48 -7.33
C ALA A 126 -8.32 -7.88 -6.78
N ILE A 127 -8.69 -7.98 -5.51
CA ILE A 127 -9.08 -9.25 -4.89
C ILE A 127 -10.47 -9.69 -5.38
N LEU A 128 -11.41 -8.76 -5.46
CA LEU A 128 -12.79 -9.04 -5.86
C LEU A 128 -12.91 -9.35 -7.36
N ASN A 129 -12.11 -8.70 -8.20
CA ASN A 129 -12.17 -8.85 -9.66
C ASN A 129 -10.85 -9.39 -10.21
N LYS A 130 -10.55 -10.68 -9.94
CA LYS A 130 -9.32 -11.35 -10.39
C LYS A 130 -9.12 -11.37 -11.91
N ASP A 131 -10.20 -11.38 -12.68
CA ASP A 131 -10.16 -11.49 -14.14
C ASP A 131 -10.15 -10.15 -14.88
N ALA A 132 -9.96 -9.03 -14.18
CA ALA A 132 -10.39 -7.77 -14.76
C ALA A 132 -9.62 -7.32 -16.01
N MET A 133 -8.31 -7.62 -16.22
CA MET A 133 -7.61 -7.26 -17.47
C MET A 133 -6.37 -8.12 -17.75
N ASP A 134 -6.12 -8.45 -19.02
CA ASP A 134 -4.82 -8.98 -19.47
C ASP A 134 -3.81 -7.83 -19.62
N ASP A 135 -2.79 -7.80 -18.77
CA ASP A 135 -1.65 -6.88 -18.93
C ASP A 135 -0.38 -7.64 -19.31
N LYS A 136 0.59 -6.92 -19.86
CA LYS A 136 1.84 -7.50 -20.33
C LYS A 136 2.92 -7.27 -19.28
N VAL A 137 3.57 -8.33 -18.82
CA VAL A 137 4.68 -8.23 -17.86
C VAL A 137 5.92 -8.84 -18.48
N CYS A 138 7.04 -8.13 -18.37
CA CYS A 138 8.32 -8.64 -18.83
C CYS A 138 8.88 -9.66 -17.83
N GLY A 139 9.07 -10.91 -18.25
CA GLY A 139 9.66 -11.97 -17.43
C GLY A 139 11.13 -11.73 -17.07
N ALA A 140 11.87 -10.92 -17.84
CA ALA A 140 13.27 -10.58 -17.54
C ALA A 140 13.41 -9.57 -16.39
N CYS A 141 12.62 -8.49 -16.44
CA CYS A 141 12.80 -7.33 -15.55
C CYS A 141 11.62 -7.07 -14.60
N GLY A 142 10.50 -7.77 -14.76
CA GLY A 142 9.30 -7.63 -13.94
C GLY A 142 8.52 -6.33 -14.15
N LEU A 143 8.84 -5.54 -15.17
CA LEU A 143 8.13 -4.30 -15.48
C LEU A 143 6.91 -4.57 -16.36
N LEU A 144 5.91 -3.69 -16.25
CA LEU A 144 4.80 -3.62 -17.19
C LEU A 144 5.35 -3.30 -18.60
N GLY A 145 4.99 -4.15 -19.55
CA GLY A 145 5.21 -3.95 -20.97
C GLY A 145 4.02 -3.29 -21.64
N TYR A 146 4.18 -2.89 -22.89
CA TYR A 146 3.12 -2.36 -23.73
C TYR A 146 2.99 -3.20 -24.99
N TYR A 147 1.85 -3.08 -25.69
CA TYR A 147 1.69 -3.70 -26.99
C TYR A 147 2.22 -2.77 -28.09
N ASN A 148 3.18 -3.23 -28.87
CA ASN A 148 3.70 -2.49 -30.00
C ASN A 148 2.92 -2.87 -31.27
N HIS A 149 2.05 -1.99 -31.74
CA HIS A 149 1.23 -2.22 -32.95
C HIS A 149 2.07 -2.39 -34.23
N LYS A 150 3.27 -1.79 -34.31
CA LYS A 150 4.14 -1.93 -35.49
C LYS A 150 4.74 -3.34 -35.59
N LEU A 151 5.13 -3.90 -34.45
CA LEU A 151 5.73 -5.24 -34.35
C LEU A 151 4.71 -6.35 -34.06
N LYS A 152 3.44 -5.98 -33.84
CA LYS A 152 2.34 -6.86 -33.40
C LYS A 152 2.68 -7.72 -32.18
N ALA A 153 3.59 -7.25 -31.32
CA ALA A 153 4.13 -8.01 -30.20
C ALA A 153 4.20 -7.17 -28.92
N GLY A 154 4.21 -7.84 -27.77
CA GLY A 154 4.52 -7.18 -26.50
C GLY A 154 5.96 -6.68 -26.51
N THR A 155 6.19 -5.45 -26.05
CA THR A 155 7.52 -4.87 -25.88
C THR A 155 7.71 -4.27 -24.49
N CYS A 156 8.90 -4.44 -23.90
CA CYS A 156 9.29 -3.82 -22.64
C CYS A 156 10.09 -2.55 -22.92
N SER A 157 9.71 -1.42 -22.32
CA SER A 157 10.41 -0.13 -22.51
C SER A 157 11.85 -0.14 -22.02
N SER A 158 12.14 -0.92 -20.96
CA SER A 158 13.48 -0.99 -20.36
C SER A 158 14.39 -1.96 -21.09
N CYS A 159 13.95 -3.20 -21.31
CA CYS A 159 14.77 -4.23 -21.94
C CYS A 159 14.80 -4.13 -23.47
N LYS A 160 13.87 -3.39 -24.09
CA LYS A 160 13.66 -3.29 -25.54
C LYS A 160 13.50 -4.63 -26.29
N ASN A 161 13.41 -5.74 -25.57
CA ASN A 161 13.25 -7.08 -26.09
C ASN A 161 11.80 -7.56 -25.90
N GLY A 162 11.21 -8.12 -26.96
CA GLY A 162 9.86 -8.68 -26.95
C GLY A 162 9.78 -10.19 -26.65
N LYS A 163 10.92 -10.87 -26.51
CA LYS A 163 10.98 -12.35 -26.43
C LYS A 163 10.52 -12.95 -25.09
N GLN A 164 10.34 -12.16 -24.06
CA GLN A 164 10.03 -12.64 -22.71
C GLN A 164 8.91 -11.81 -22.07
N ILE A 165 7.82 -11.61 -22.81
CA ILE A 165 6.62 -10.94 -22.31
C ILE A 165 5.52 -11.96 -22.11
N SER A 166 5.05 -12.06 -20.88
CA SER A 166 3.93 -12.88 -20.49
C SER A 166 2.68 -12.01 -20.39
N ASN A 167 1.56 -12.48 -20.90
CA ASN A 167 0.26 -11.89 -20.57
C ASN A 167 -0.12 -12.40 -19.17
N VAL A 168 -0.40 -11.48 -18.27
CA VAL A 168 -0.80 -11.76 -16.90
C VAL A 168 -2.14 -11.11 -16.68
N LYS A 169 -3.10 -11.88 -16.18
CA LYS A 169 -4.34 -11.33 -15.69
C LYS A 169 -4.05 -10.54 -14.42
N VAL A 170 -4.09 -9.23 -14.52
CA VAL A 170 -3.97 -8.33 -13.37
C VAL A 170 -5.16 -7.39 -13.36
N PRO A 171 -5.77 -7.17 -12.19
CA PRO A 171 -6.85 -6.22 -12.09
C PRO A 171 -6.38 -4.82 -12.44
N TYR A 172 -7.22 -4.04 -13.13
CA TYR A 172 -6.86 -2.69 -13.58
C TYR A 172 -6.39 -1.78 -12.43
N ALA A 173 -6.98 -1.97 -11.25
CA ALA A 173 -6.59 -1.27 -10.03
C ALA A 173 -5.12 -1.55 -9.61
N CYS A 174 -4.61 -2.76 -9.83
CA CYS A 174 -3.22 -3.14 -9.59
C CYS A 174 -2.28 -2.46 -10.60
N LYS A 175 -2.67 -2.42 -11.87
CA LYS A 175 -1.93 -1.68 -12.91
C LYS A 175 -1.79 -0.20 -12.53
N LEU A 176 -2.88 0.44 -12.12
CA LEU A 176 -2.85 1.84 -11.70
C LEU A 176 -1.96 2.04 -10.47
N LEU A 177 -2.06 1.17 -9.45
CA LEU A 177 -1.18 1.24 -8.28
C LEU A 177 0.32 1.17 -8.67
N ILE A 178 0.68 0.27 -9.58
CA ILE A 178 2.05 0.17 -10.09
C ILE A 178 2.48 1.48 -10.77
N GLN A 179 1.59 2.10 -11.56
CA GLN A 179 1.87 3.37 -12.22
C GLN A 179 2.02 4.54 -11.22
N GLU A 180 1.20 4.60 -10.17
CA GLU A 180 1.35 5.58 -9.09
C GLU A 180 2.72 5.43 -8.40
N LEU A 181 3.09 4.19 -8.06
CA LEU A 181 4.40 3.90 -7.47
C LEU A 181 5.54 4.37 -8.39
N GLN A 182 5.44 4.06 -9.68
CA GLN A 182 6.43 4.50 -10.68
C GLN A 182 6.53 6.03 -10.77
N SER A 183 5.41 6.75 -10.66
CA SER A 183 5.40 8.22 -10.62
C SER A 183 6.11 8.80 -9.38
N MET A 184 6.18 8.02 -8.29
CA MET A 184 6.93 8.35 -7.07
C MET A 184 8.39 7.85 -7.10
N ASN A 185 8.93 7.51 -8.28
CA ASN A 185 10.25 6.87 -8.44
C ASN A 185 10.40 5.52 -7.70
N ILE A 186 9.28 4.90 -7.30
CA ILE A 186 9.27 3.54 -6.77
C ILE A 186 8.99 2.62 -7.95
N VAL A 187 9.95 1.78 -8.32
CA VAL A 187 9.80 0.86 -9.46
C VAL A 187 9.46 -0.54 -8.96
N PRO A 188 8.18 -0.88 -8.76
CA PRO A 188 7.78 -2.24 -8.39
C PRO A 188 8.10 -3.20 -9.55
N ARG A 189 8.71 -4.34 -9.21
CA ARG A 189 9.02 -5.41 -10.16
C ARG A 189 8.19 -6.64 -9.79
N LEU A 190 7.38 -7.09 -10.74
CA LEU A 190 6.58 -8.30 -10.61
C LEU A 190 7.46 -9.53 -10.89
N LYS A 191 7.50 -10.48 -9.95
CA LYS A 191 8.07 -11.80 -10.20
C LYS A 191 6.93 -12.71 -10.63
N LEU A 192 7.04 -13.26 -11.84
CA LEU A 192 6.10 -14.23 -12.35
C LEU A 192 6.56 -15.62 -11.91
N GLU A 193 5.68 -16.37 -11.28
CA GLU A 193 5.87 -17.80 -11.06
C GLU A 193 5.04 -18.54 -12.09
N ASP A 194 5.67 -19.47 -12.82
CA ASP A 194 4.97 -20.30 -13.78
C ASP A 194 4.01 -21.22 -13.03
N THR A 195 2.72 -20.89 -13.08
CA THR A 195 1.68 -21.80 -12.62
C THR A 195 1.63 -22.93 -13.64
N LYS A 196 2.31 -24.04 -13.34
CA LYS A 196 2.13 -25.29 -14.07
C LYS A 196 0.69 -25.75 -13.80
N VAL A 197 -0.20 -25.44 -14.73
CA VAL A 197 -1.52 -26.07 -14.84
C VAL A 197 -1.32 -27.44 -15.48
#